data_AF-A0A0H5CGV8-F1
#
_entry.id   AF-A0A0H5CGV8-F1
#
_cell.length_a   1.000
_cell.length_b   1.000
_cell.length_c   1.000
_cell.angle_alpha   90.00
_cell.angle_beta   90.00
_cell.angle_gamma   90.00
#
_symmetry.space_group_name_H-M   'P 1'
#
loop_
_entity.id
_entity.type
_entity.pdbx_description
1 polymer ?
#
loop_
_entity_poly.entity_id
_entity_poly.type
_entity_poly.pdbx_seq_one_letter_code
_entity_poly.pdbx_strand_id
1 'polypeptide(L)'
;MDVDNPMTWPGTLADRVFQLAEQVRGTADLCVELDVWQHACELCRLLDGWLVRAFHCTRLLDHEVDAIRAQGLRALAADLISSRLTGALNHGHISEAEHAELDETHHFAKPFSRQAQDLLAGKVCLALPRRAFDDRPDGFRPLLTRWGGEAIYARHYNGRAPLVDRLKAIGRPTIVVARVELSDPSRHYMSPSLAHLLVGTVLQLPDAHSSLHYKANIPAEHIEQLLQPGDPDYDRHVDLPTS
;
A
#
# COMPACT_ATOMS: atom_id res chain seq x y z
N MET A 1 -2.29 4.04 -15.96
CA MET A 1 -2.71 2.68 -16.31
C MET A 1 -3.20 1.96 -15.07
N ASP A 2 -4.10 1.01 -15.26
CA ASP A 2 -4.56 0.06 -14.25
C ASP A 2 -4.01 -1.32 -14.61
N VAL A 3 -3.33 -1.97 -13.67
CA VAL A 3 -2.77 -3.31 -13.88
C VAL A 3 -3.87 -4.33 -14.14
N ASP A 4 -5.05 -4.20 -13.54
CA ASP A 4 -6.16 -5.13 -13.77
C ASP A 4 -6.80 -4.97 -15.17
N ASN A 5 -6.46 -3.92 -15.91
CA ASN A 5 -7.02 -3.63 -17.22
C ASN A 5 -5.93 -3.40 -18.28
N PRO A 6 -5.52 -4.47 -19.01
CA PRO A 6 -4.52 -4.39 -20.08
C PRO A 6 -4.83 -3.38 -21.19
N MET A 7 -6.11 -3.04 -21.40
CA MET A 7 -6.51 -2.01 -22.39
C MET A 7 -6.06 -0.60 -22.01
N THR A 8 -5.63 -0.38 -20.76
CA THR A 8 -5.13 0.92 -20.28
C THR A 8 -3.61 1.02 -20.28
N TRP A 9 -2.92 -0.03 -20.73
CA TRP A 9 -1.46 -0.09 -20.73
C TRP A 9 -0.88 0.66 -21.94
N PRO A 10 0.33 1.24 -21.83
CA PRO A 10 1.06 1.73 -23.00
C PRO A 10 1.20 0.61 -24.05
N GLY A 11 0.96 0.90 -25.33
CA GLY A 11 0.98 -0.13 -26.38
C GLY A 11 2.29 -0.93 -26.42
N THR A 12 3.43 -0.24 -26.33
CA THR A 12 4.76 -0.88 -26.29
C THR A 12 4.96 -1.79 -25.08
N LEU A 13 4.41 -1.41 -23.91
CA LEU A 13 4.42 -2.26 -22.72
C LEU A 13 3.53 -3.49 -22.95
N ALA A 14 2.30 -3.28 -23.43
CA ALA A 14 1.35 -4.36 -23.66
C ALA A 14 1.93 -5.40 -24.61
N ASP A 15 2.41 -4.99 -25.79
CA ASP A 15 3.02 -5.86 -26.79
C ASP A 15 4.15 -6.70 -26.17
N ARG A 16 5.00 -6.06 -25.37
CA ARG A 16 6.12 -6.75 -24.71
C ARG A 16 5.66 -7.75 -23.66
N VAL A 17 4.69 -7.40 -22.83
CA VAL A 17 4.14 -8.30 -21.81
C VAL A 17 3.42 -9.49 -22.45
N PHE A 18 2.62 -9.28 -23.49
CA PHE A 18 1.96 -10.37 -24.21
C PHE A 18 2.98 -11.32 -24.86
N GLN A 19 4.05 -10.78 -25.46
CA GLN A 19 5.13 -11.61 -25.99
C GLN A 19 5.80 -12.48 -24.90
N LEU A 20 6.11 -11.88 -23.74
CA LEU A 20 6.69 -12.62 -22.62
C LEU A 20 5.73 -13.68 -22.07
N ALA A 21 4.44 -13.35 -21.96
CA ALA A 21 3.40 -14.26 -21.51
C ALA A 21 3.29 -15.49 -22.41
N GLU A 22 3.35 -15.34 -23.74
CA GLU A 22 3.36 -16.47 -24.67
C GLU A 22 4.60 -17.38 -24.49
N GLN A 23 5.76 -16.80 -24.16
CA GLN A 23 7.01 -17.57 -23.97
C GLN A 23 6.99 -18.46 -22.73
N VAL A 24 6.31 -18.02 -21.67
CA VAL A 24 6.25 -18.71 -20.37
C VAL A 24 4.88 -19.34 -20.10
N ARG A 25 4.02 -19.41 -21.11
CA ARG A 25 2.68 -19.99 -20.98
C ARG A 25 2.78 -21.46 -20.59
N GLY A 26 2.15 -21.82 -19.48
CA GLY A 26 2.12 -23.20 -18.98
C GLY A 26 3.42 -23.68 -18.31
N THR A 27 4.35 -22.77 -18.00
CA THR A 27 5.61 -23.12 -17.30
C THR A 27 5.52 -22.99 -15.78
N ALA A 28 4.44 -22.41 -15.25
CA ALA A 28 4.25 -22.12 -13.84
C ALA A 28 2.75 -22.12 -13.48
N ASP A 29 2.45 -22.51 -12.24
CA ASP A 29 1.09 -22.47 -11.68
C ASP A 29 0.88 -21.20 -10.84
N LEU A 30 1.96 -20.63 -10.29
CA LEU A 30 1.92 -19.41 -9.49
C LEU A 30 2.69 -18.26 -10.15
N CYS A 31 2.21 -17.04 -9.91
CA CYS A 31 2.86 -15.82 -10.43
C CYS A 31 4.34 -15.70 -10.05
N VAL A 32 4.74 -16.19 -8.88
CA VAL A 32 6.11 -16.12 -8.35
C VAL A 32 7.08 -17.13 -8.96
N GLU A 33 6.57 -18.14 -9.66
CA GLU A 33 7.36 -19.21 -10.27
C GLU A 33 7.82 -18.85 -11.69
N LEU A 34 7.30 -17.75 -12.26
CA LEU A 34 7.64 -17.30 -13.60
C LEU A 34 9.11 -16.86 -13.69
N ASP A 35 9.87 -17.40 -14.64
CA ASP A 35 11.24 -16.98 -14.94
C ASP A 35 11.28 -15.69 -15.80
N VAL A 36 10.77 -14.60 -15.24
CA VAL A 36 10.61 -13.30 -15.93
C VAL A 36 11.27 -12.12 -15.21
N TRP A 37 11.92 -12.36 -14.08
CA TRP A 37 12.58 -11.35 -13.24
C TRP A 37 13.49 -10.41 -14.04
N GLN A 38 14.27 -10.96 -14.96
CA GLN A 38 15.24 -10.26 -15.80
C GLN A 38 14.61 -9.15 -16.66
N HIS A 39 13.30 -9.21 -16.92
CA HIS A 39 12.57 -8.21 -17.69
C HIS A 39 12.04 -7.05 -16.84
N ALA A 40 12.14 -7.10 -15.51
CA ALA A 40 11.54 -6.09 -14.63
C ALA A 40 12.02 -4.66 -14.95
N CYS A 41 13.34 -4.46 -15.09
CA CYS A 41 13.92 -3.15 -15.41
C CYS A 41 13.52 -2.67 -16.81
N GLU A 42 13.40 -3.58 -17.79
CA GLU A 42 12.95 -3.28 -19.14
C GLU A 42 11.51 -2.75 -19.11
N LEU A 43 10.60 -3.48 -18.46
CA LEU A 43 9.20 -3.12 -18.37
C LEU A 43 8.96 -1.84 -17.57
N CYS A 44 9.76 -1.57 -16.53
CA CYS A 44 9.72 -0.28 -15.83
C CYS A 44 9.97 0.86 -16.82
N ARG A 45 11.01 0.80 -17.65
CA ARG A 45 11.32 1.89 -18.61
C ARG A 45 10.21 2.11 -19.64
N LEU A 46 9.45 1.07 -20.00
CA LEU A 46 8.29 1.21 -20.90
C LEU A 46 7.11 1.96 -20.26
N LEU A 47 7.17 2.23 -18.95
CA LEU A 47 6.23 3.09 -18.22
C LEU A 47 6.66 4.55 -18.16
N ASP A 48 7.72 4.96 -18.87
CA ASP A 48 8.13 6.36 -18.91
C ASP A 48 6.99 7.28 -19.37
N GLY A 49 6.70 8.33 -18.58
CA GLY A 49 5.56 9.22 -18.78
C GLY A 49 4.19 8.65 -18.37
N TRP A 50 4.12 7.44 -17.81
CA TRP A 50 2.88 6.82 -17.34
C TRP A 50 2.85 6.64 -15.84
N LEU A 51 1.69 6.96 -15.25
CA LEU A 51 1.41 6.65 -13.84
C LEU A 51 0.64 5.34 -13.73
N VAL A 52 0.97 4.55 -12.71
CA VAL A 52 0.35 3.27 -12.39
C VAL A 52 -0.55 3.45 -11.17
N ARG A 53 -1.80 2.98 -11.27
CA ARG A 53 -2.74 3.01 -10.15
C ARG A 53 -2.32 1.97 -9.11
N ALA A 54 -2.11 2.39 -7.87
CA ALA A 54 -1.70 1.58 -6.73
C ALA A 54 -2.52 1.94 -5.48
N PHE A 55 -2.48 1.08 -4.47
CA PHE A 55 -3.40 1.20 -3.32
C PHE A 55 -2.65 1.22 -1.99
N HIS A 56 -2.89 2.24 -1.17
CA HIS A 56 -2.42 2.28 0.21
C HIS A 56 -3.58 1.97 1.17
N CYS A 57 -3.41 0.99 2.05
CA CYS A 57 -4.44 0.61 3.01
C CYS A 57 -4.07 1.07 4.41
N THR A 58 -4.98 1.78 5.06
CA THR A 58 -4.81 2.20 6.45
C THR A 58 -6.16 2.62 7.06
N ARG A 59 -6.24 2.72 8.39
CA ARG A 59 -7.33 3.44 9.06
C ARG A 59 -6.99 4.92 9.14
N LEU A 60 -7.93 5.77 8.73
CA LEU A 60 -7.78 7.23 8.78
C LEU A 60 -8.84 7.89 9.66
N LEU A 61 -8.42 8.90 10.40
CA LEU A 61 -9.29 9.88 11.04
C LEU A 61 -9.71 10.94 10.01
N ASP A 62 -10.82 11.64 10.24
CA ASP A 62 -11.36 12.60 9.28
C ASP A 62 -10.35 13.70 8.91
N HIS A 63 -9.62 14.23 9.89
CA HIS A 63 -8.58 15.23 9.63
C HIS A 63 -7.38 14.66 8.84
N GLU A 64 -7.11 13.35 8.93
CA GLU A 64 -6.06 12.70 8.15
C GLU A 64 -6.50 12.50 6.68
N VAL A 65 -7.78 12.22 6.46
CA VAL A 65 -8.39 12.20 5.12
C VAL A 65 -8.24 13.58 4.47
N ASP A 66 -8.57 14.65 5.19
CA ASP A 66 -8.44 16.01 4.67
C ASP A 66 -6.98 16.39 4.39
N ALA A 67 -6.05 15.98 5.27
CA ALA A 67 -4.63 16.17 5.03
C ALA A 67 -4.15 15.46 3.75
N ILE A 68 -4.57 14.22 3.52
CA ILE A 68 -4.20 13.48 2.29
C ILE A 68 -4.80 14.13 1.05
N ARG A 69 -6.04 14.61 1.11
CA ARG A 69 -6.65 15.36 0.00
C ARG A 69 -5.88 16.64 -0.32
N ALA A 70 -5.42 17.34 0.70
CA ALA A 70 -4.74 18.62 0.54
C ALA A 70 -3.25 18.49 0.16
N GLN A 71 -2.57 17.45 0.65
CA GLN A 71 -1.10 17.36 0.62
C GLN A 71 -0.58 16.09 -0.06
N GLY A 72 -1.45 15.11 -0.31
CA GLY A 72 -1.07 13.79 -0.81
C GLY A 72 -0.62 12.82 0.29
N LEU A 73 -0.05 11.68 -0.11
CA LEU A 73 0.52 10.69 0.81
C LEU A 73 1.97 11.02 1.11
N ARG A 74 2.29 11.19 2.39
CA ARG A 74 3.65 11.39 2.87
C ARG A 74 4.35 10.05 3.08
N ALA A 75 5.59 9.96 2.65
CA ALA A 75 6.47 8.84 2.95
C ALA A 75 6.70 8.73 4.46
N LEU A 76 6.87 7.49 4.96
CA LEU A 76 6.99 7.23 6.38
C LEU A 76 8.22 7.93 6.97
N ALA A 77 7.98 8.80 7.94
CA ALA A 77 9.02 9.53 8.67
C ALA A 77 8.55 9.83 10.10
N ALA A 78 9.49 10.15 10.99
CA ALA A 78 9.19 10.37 12.41
C ALA A 78 8.24 11.56 12.63
N ASP A 79 8.40 12.62 11.84
CA ASP A 79 7.53 13.80 11.85
C ASP A 79 6.11 13.47 11.38
N LEU A 80 5.94 12.56 10.41
CA LEU A 80 4.63 12.05 10.01
C LEU A 80 3.95 11.34 11.19
N ILE A 81 4.64 10.41 11.85
CA ILE A 81 4.07 9.70 13.02
C ILE A 81 3.69 10.69 14.12
N SER A 82 4.61 11.58 14.50
CA SER A 82 4.37 12.59 15.55
C SER A 82 3.16 13.47 15.21
N SER A 83 3.03 13.91 13.95
CA SER A 83 1.88 14.71 13.51
C SER A 83 0.55 13.94 13.61
N ARG A 84 0.54 12.63 13.30
CA ARG A 84 -0.65 11.79 13.42
C ARG A 84 -1.04 11.58 14.88
N LEU A 85 -0.09 11.28 15.76
CA LEU A 85 -0.34 11.12 17.20
C LEU A 85 -0.86 12.40 17.83
N THR A 86 -0.21 13.53 17.54
CA THR A 86 -0.64 14.86 18.00
C THR A 86 -2.03 15.22 17.47
N GLY A 87 -2.30 14.94 16.20
CA GLY A 87 -3.61 15.14 15.58
C GLY A 87 -4.70 14.33 16.28
N ALA A 88 -4.45 13.04 16.54
CA ALA A 88 -5.38 12.17 17.25
C ALA A 88 -5.67 12.65 18.68
N LEU A 89 -4.65 13.11 19.41
CA LEU A 89 -4.79 13.67 20.76
C LEU A 89 -5.62 14.97 20.74
N ASN A 90 -5.26 15.92 19.87
CA ASN A 90 -5.91 17.22 19.81
C ASN A 90 -7.39 17.15 19.41
N HIS A 91 -7.78 16.13 18.64
CA HIS A 91 -9.18 15.88 18.27
C HIS A 91 -9.89 14.94 19.26
N GLY A 92 -9.24 14.55 20.35
CA GLY A 92 -9.84 13.73 21.42
C GLY A 92 -10.07 12.27 21.05
N HIS A 93 -9.39 11.75 20.03
CA HIS A 93 -9.49 10.33 19.66
C HIS A 93 -8.68 9.43 20.60
N ILE A 94 -7.60 9.95 21.17
CA ILE A 94 -6.77 9.28 22.17
C ILE A 94 -6.54 10.21 23.36
N SER A 95 -6.30 9.63 24.53
CA SER A 95 -5.90 10.32 25.76
C SER A 95 -4.41 10.65 25.78
N GLU A 96 -3.99 11.52 26.70
CA GLU A 96 -2.57 11.83 26.92
C GLU A 96 -1.74 10.59 27.27
N ALA A 97 -2.31 9.67 28.05
CA ALA A 97 -1.65 8.42 28.42
C ALA A 97 -1.46 7.48 27.21
N GLU A 98 -2.50 7.33 26.38
CA GLU A 98 -2.42 6.54 25.14
C GLU A 98 -1.43 7.20 24.15
N HIS A 99 -1.40 8.52 24.06
CA HIS A 99 -0.42 9.25 23.25
C HIS A 99 1.02 8.97 23.71
N ALA A 100 1.31 9.11 25.01
CA ALA A 100 2.64 8.87 25.56
C ALA A 100 3.11 7.43 25.30
N GLU A 101 2.23 6.44 25.49
CA GLU A 101 2.56 5.03 25.20
C GLU A 101 2.87 4.82 23.71
N LEU A 102 2.10 5.42 22.81
CA LEU A 102 2.31 5.29 21.36
C LEU A 102 3.60 6.00 20.89
N ASP A 103 3.93 7.15 21.48
CA ASP A 103 5.17 7.90 21.20
C ASP A 103 6.42 7.08 21.59
N GLU A 104 6.35 6.31 22.67
CA GLU A 104 7.44 5.43 23.11
C GLU A 104 7.53 4.10 22.35
N THR A 105 6.47 3.72 21.61
CA THR A 105 6.36 2.37 21.03
C THR A 105 6.27 2.32 19.51
N HIS A 106 6.12 3.45 18.82
CA HIS A 106 6.07 3.48 17.36
C HIS A 106 7.40 3.08 16.69
N HIS A 107 7.39 2.89 15.38
CA HIS A 107 8.53 2.37 14.59
C HIS A 107 9.84 3.15 14.76
N PHE A 108 9.79 4.48 14.90
CA PHE A 108 10.99 5.32 15.13
C PHE A 108 11.41 5.43 16.61
N ALA A 109 10.69 4.78 17.54
CA ALA A 109 10.99 4.81 18.96
C ALA A 109 11.90 3.63 19.36
N LYS A 110 12.49 3.69 20.56
CA LYS A 110 13.27 2.56 21.10
C LYS A 110 12.32 1.39 21.45
N PRO A 111 12.75 0.13 21.27
CA PRO A 111 14.07 -0.35 20.93
C PRO A 111 14.21 -0.73 19.45
N PHE A 112 13.38 -0.21 18.52
CA PHE A 112 13.59 -0.51 17.11
C PHE A 112 15.02 -0.13 16.73
N SER A 113 15.75 -1.09 16.17
CA SER A 113 17.11 -0.84 15.73
C SER A 113 17.09 0.19 14.60
N ARG A 114 18.15 1.00 14.48
CA ARG A 114 18.27 1.93 13.34
C ARG A 114 18.10 1.20 12.00
N GLN A 115 18.64 -0.02 11.89
CA GLN A 115 18.46 -0.87 10.72
C GLN A 115 16.99 -1.17 10.43
N ALA A 116 16.19 -1.50 11.45
CA ALA A 116 14.75 -1.74 11.27
C ALA A 116 14.03 -0.46 10.85
N GLN A 117 14.42 0.69 11.41
CA GLN A 117 13.87 2.01 11.05
C GLN A 117 14.17 2.36 9.58
N ASP A 118 15.41 2.18 9.14
CA ASP A 118 15.86 2.50 7.78
C ASP A 118 15.18 1.62 6.71
N LEU A 119 14.68 0.45 7.08
CA LEU A 119 13.97 -0.45 6.16
C LEU A 119 12.60 0.11 5.74
N LEU A 120 11.92 0.90 6.56
CA LEU A 120 10.60 1.47 6.21
C LEU A 120 10.64 2.99 6.04
N ALA A 121 11.66 3.67 6.60
CA ALA A 121 11.81 5.11 6.47
C ALA A 121 11.86 5.57 5.00
N GLY A 122 11.21 6.70 4.74
CA GLY A 122 11.17 7.33 3.42
C GLY A 122 10.35 6.57 2.38
N LYS A 123 9.46 5.66 2.79
CA LYS A 123 8.64 4.86 1.87
C LYS A 123 7.13 5.02 2.11
N VAL A 124 6.36 4.93 1.04
CA VAL A 124 4.92 4.66 1.06
C VAL A 124 4.72 3.20 0.64
N CYS A 125 4.07 2.42 1.50
CA CYS A 125 3.72 1.03 1.19
C CYS A 125 2.41 0.97 0.42
N LEU A 126 2.43 0.33 -0.74
CA LEU A 126 1.34 0.22 -1.69
C LEU A 126 1.14 -1.25 -2.09
N ALA A 127 -0.05 -1.56 -2.58
CA ALA A 127 -0.36 -2.83 -3.21
C ALA A 127 -0.81 -2.62 -4.66
N LEU A 128 -0.56 -3.64 -5.48
CA LEU A 128 -0.96 -3.76 -6.87
C LEU A 128 -1.40 -5.22 -7.11
N PRO A 129 -2.42 -5.50 -7.94
CA PRO A 129 -3.41 -4.56 -8.47
C PRO A 129 -4.62 -4.51 -7.51
N ARG A 130 -5.80 -4.05 -7.96
CA ARG A 130 -7.00 -3.96 -7.12
C ARG A 130 -7.49 -5.34 -6.70
N ARG A 131 -7.43 -6.33 -7.60
CA ARG A 131 -7.89 -7.70 -7.31
C ARG A 131 -7.17 -8.35 -6.13
N ALA A 132 -6.03 -7.82 -5.69
CA ALA A 132 -5.34 -8.28 -4.49
C ALA A 132 -6.24 -8.27 -3.25
N PHE A 133 -7.21 -7.34 -3.18
CA PHE A 133 -8.19 -7.28 -2.09
C PHE A 133 -9.11 -8.50 -2.02
N ASP A 134 -9.38 -9.13 -3.17
CA ASP A 134 -10.23 -10.31 -3.28
C ASP A 134 -9.40 -11.60 -3.16
N ASP A 135 -8.21 -11.64 -3.75
CA ASP A 135 -7.33 -12.81 -3.72
C ASP A 135 -6.71 -13.03 -2.32
N ARG A 136 -6.36 -11.93 -1.63
CA ARG A 136 -5.60 -11.95 -0.37
C ARG A 136 -6.10 -10.93 0.67
N PRO A 137 -7.40 -10.93 1.02
CA PRO A 137 -7.98 -9.97 1.97
C PRO A 137 -7.27 -9.95 3.33
N ASP A 138 -6.76 -11.11 3.78
CA ASP A 138 -6.06 -11.22 5.07
C ASP A 138 -4.74 -10.44 5.14
N GLY A 139 -4.10 -10.14 3.99
CA GLY A 139 -2.93 -9.26 3.95
C GLY A 139 -3.27 -7.80 4.29
N PHE A 140 -4.51 -7.38 4.01
CA PHE A 140 -4.98 -6.01 4.21
C PHE A 140 -5.74 -5.83 5.52
N ARG A 141 -6.35 -6.91 6.02
CA ARG A 141 -7.16 -6.91 7.25
C ARG A 141 -6.43 -6.22 8.43
N PRO A 142 -5.16 -6.52 8.76
CA PRO A 142 -4.42 -5.80 9.80
C PRO A 142 -4.41 -4.28 9.63
N LEU A 143 -4.13 -3.82 8.41
CA LEU A 143 -3.96 -2.41 8.04
C LEU A 143 -5.27 -1.62 8.12
N LEU A 144 -6.37 -2.29 7.76
CA LEU A 144 -7.71 -1.70 7.73
C LEU A 144 -8.44 -1.80 9.09
N THR A 145 -8.04 -2.74 9.96
CA THR A 145 -8.65 -2.93 11.28
C THR A 145 -8.08 -2.00 12.36
N ARG A 146 -6.81 -1.58 12.28
CA ARG A 146 -6.16 -0.80 13.35
C ARG A 146 -5.64 0.54 12.85
N TRP A 147 -5.96 1.60 13.57
CA TRP A 147 -5.45 2.93 13.28
C TRP A 147 -3.94 3.03 13.44
N GLY A 148 -3.34 3.92 12.66
CA GLY A 148 -1.93 4.26 12.71
C GLY A 148 -1.03 3.47 11.75
N GLY A 149 -1.55 2.44 11.08
CA GLY A 149 -0.75 1.54 10.24
C GLY A 149 0.32 0.77 11.04
N GLU A 150 1.07 -0.10 10.37
CA GLU A 150 2.08 -0.94 11.05
C GLU A 150 3.13 -0.10 11.79
N ALA A 151 3.42 1.11 11.31
CA ALA A 151 4.38 1.99 11.96
C ALA A 151 3.99 2.43 13.37
N ILE A 152 2.69 2.43 13.72
CA ILE A 152 2.19 2.82 15.04
C ILE A 152 1.69 1.59 15.80
N TYR A 153 0.87 0.72 15.18
CA TYR A 153 0.24 -0.37 15.93
C TYR A 153 1.08 -1.64 16.09
N ALA A 154 2.18 -1.84 15.33
CA ALA A 154 2.82 -3.17 15.20
C ALA A 154 3.24 -3.79 16.55
N ARG A 155 3.73 -2.99 17.51
CA ARG A 155 4.10 -3.51 18.84
C ARG A 155 2.92 -3.99 19.67
N HIS A 156 1.73 -3.51 19.32
CA HIS A 156 0.47 -3.82 19.99
C HIS A 156 -0.29 -4.94 19.27
N TYR A 157 0.24 -5.47 18.15
CA TYR A 157 -0.48 -6.39 17.28
C TYR A 157 -1.00 -7.65 18.00
N ASN A 158 -0.17 -8.26 18.85
CA ASN A 158 -0.47 -9.46 19.64
C ASN A 158 -0.95 -9.15 21.07
N GLY A 159 -1.09 -7.86 21.43
CA GLY A 159 -1.52 -7.46 22.76
C GLY A 159 -3.03 -7.65 22.97
N ARG A 160 -3.43 -7.78 24.23
CA ARG A 160 -4.84 -7.65 24.68
C ARG A 160 -5.05 -6.40 25.54
N ALA A 161 -4.18 -5.40 25.36
CA ALA A 161 -4.23 -4.17 26.14
C ALA A 161 -5.40 -3.30 25.68
N PRO A 162 -6.00 -2.48 26.58
CA PRO A 162 -7.04 -1.50 26.22
C PRO A 162 -6.68 -0.62 25.01
N LEU A 163 -5.39 -0.32 24.82
CA LEU A 163 -4.88 0.42 23.68
C LEU A 163 -5.16 -0.28 22.33
N VAL A 164 -5.10 -1.61 22.26
CA VAL A 164 -5.41 -2.36 21.02
C VAL A 164 -6.85 -2.14 20.60
N ASP A 165 -7.78 -2.21 21.56
CA ASP A 165 -9.20 -2.01 21.29
C ASP A 165 -9.47 -0.54 20.95
N ARG A 166 -8.76 0.40 21.58
CA ARG A 166 -8.78 1.82 21.17
C ARG A 166 -8.37 2.00 19.72
N LEU A 167 -7.25 1.43 19.30
CA LEU A 167 -6.75 1.54 17.92
C LEU A 167 -7.71 0.94 16.90
N LYS A 168 -8.51 -0.07 17.28
CA LYS A 168 -9.59 -0.61 16.45
C LYS A 168 -10.83 0.28 16.42
N ALA A 169 -11.03 1.12 17.43
CA ALA A 169 -12.25 1.92 17.60
C ALA A 169 -12.17 3.32 16.97
N ILE A 170 -10.97 3.87 16.68
CA ILE A 170 -10.81 5.24 16.13
C ILE A 170 -10.47 5.30 14.63
N GLY A 171 -11.13 6.15 13.86
CA GLY A 171 -10.94 6.26 12.41
C GLY A 171 -11.82 5.29 11.60
N ARG A 172 -11.59 5.24 10.28
CA ARG A 172 -12.33 4.40 9.34
C ARG A 172 -11.36 3.63 8.43
N PRO A 173 -11.64 2.34 8.14
CA PRO A 173 -10.92 1.62 7.09
C PRO A 173 -10.90 2.44 5.80
N THR A 174 -9.72 2.67 5.23
CA THR A 174 -9.57 3.49 4.03
C THR A 174 -8.57 2.87 3.05
N ILE A 175 -8.97 2.79 1.79
CA ILE A 175 -8.08 2.52 0.66
C ILE A 175 -7.82 3.86 -0.04
N VAL A 176 -6.59 4.32 0.02
CA VAL A 176 -6.14 5.48 -0.77
C VAL A 176 -5.70 4.98 -2.13
N VAL A 177 -6.44 5.37 -3.16
CA VAL A 177 -6.12 5.06 -4.56
C VAL A 177 -5.18 6.15 -5.06
N ALA A 178 -3.95 5.76 -5.39
CA ALA A 178 -2.88 6.67 -5.78
C ALA A 178 -2.32 6.32 -7.15
N ARG A 179 -1.73 7.30 -7.83
CA ARG A 179 -1.04 7.14 -9.11
C ARG A 179 0.46 7.38 -8.93
N VAL A 180 1.27 6.37 -9.26
CA VAL A 180 2.73 6.39 -9.01
C VAL A 180 3.53 6.16 -10.28
N GLU A 181 4.68 6.81 -10.37
CA GLU A 181 5.63 6.62 -11.47
C GLU A 181 6.54 5.42 -11.15
N LEU A 182 6.54 4.40 -12.02
CA LEU A 182 7.39 3.21 -11.86
C LEU A 182 8.54 3.14 -12.88
N SER A 183 8.71 4.18 -13.69
CA SER A 183 9.69 4.25 -14.78
C SER A 183 11.15 4.12 -14.31
N ASP A 184 11.45 4.69 -13.13
CA ASP A 184 12.74 4.62 -12.47
C ASP A 184 12.76 3.52 -11.39
N PRO A 185 13.43 2.37 -11.64
CA PRO A 185 13.53 1.27 -10.68
C PRO A 185 14.26 1.65 -9.39
N SER A 186 15.03 2.74 -9.36
CA SER A 186 15.73 3.17 -8.15
C SER A 186 14.78 3.76 -7.09
N ARG A 187 13.64 4.30 -7.55
CA ARG A 187 12.61 4.96 -6.73
C ARG A 187 11.64 4.02 -6.06
N HIS A 188 11.72 2.72 -6.33
CA HIS A 188 10.81 1.77 -5.73
C HIS A 188 11.48 0.41 -5.48
N TYR A 189 10.74 -0.44 -4.79
CA TYR A 189 11.01 -1.86 -4.68
C TYR A 189 9.68 -2.58 -4.78
N MET A 190 9.60 -3.62 -5.60
CA MET A 190 8.41 -4.43 -5.79
C MET A 190 8.72 -5.90 -5.56
N SER A 191 7.84 -6.59 -4.85
CA SER A 191 7.90 -8.03 -4.68
C SER A 191 6.49 -8.63 -4.71
N PRO A 192 6.20 -9.58 -5.62
CA PRO A 192 6.96 -9.95 -6.81
C PRO A 192 7.27 -8.75 -7.75
N SER A 193 8.18 -8.93 -8.71
CA SER A 193 8.58 -7.81 -9.59
C SER A 193 7.47 -7.41 -10.55
N LEU A 194 7.58 -6.21 -11.15
CA LEU A 194 6.64 -5.72 -12.17
C LEU A 194 6.44 -6.71 -13.32
N ALA A 195 7.49 -7.45 -13.72
CA ALA A 195 7.38 -8.47 -14.75
C ALA A 195 6.48 -9.64 -14.34
N HIS A 196 6.66 -10.16 -13.12
CA HIS A 196 5.78 -11.21 -12.60
C HIS A 196 4.34 -10.71 -12.55
N LEU A 197 4.13 -9.51 -12.00
CA LEU A 197 2.80 -8.90 -11.89
C LEU A 197 2.09 -8.80 -13.24
N LEU A 198 2.73 -8.18 -14.24
CA LEU A 198 2.10 -7.93 -15.54
C LEU A 198 1.91 -9.24 -16.34
N VAL A 199 2.91 -10.12 -16.37
CA VAL A 199 2.82 -11.40 -17.08
C VAL A 199 1.82 -12.33 -16.39
N GLY A 200 1.87 -12.45 -15.07
CA GLY A 200 0.88 -13.21 -14.28
C GLY A 200 -0.53 -12.67 -14.43
N THR A 201 -0.71 -11.36 -14.63
CA THR A 201 -2.01 -10.77 -14.96
C THR A 201 -2.51 -11.22 -16.33
N VAL A 202 -1.69 -11.15 -17.38
CA VAL A 202 -2.05 -11.62 -18.72
C VAL A 202 -2.37 -13.13 -18.74
N LEU A 203 -1.60 -13.92 -17.99
CA LEU A 203 -1.80 -15.37 -17.88
C LEU A 203 -2.92 -15.78 -16.93
N GLN A 204 -3.53 -14.82 -16.22
CA GLN A 204 -4.55 -15.07 -15.20
C GLN A 204 -4.08 -16.04 -14.11
N LEU A 205 -2.80 -15.94 -13.73
CA LEU A 205 -2.25 -16.77 -12.66
C LEU A 205 -2.80 -16.32 -11.30
N PRO A 206 -3.02 -17.27 -10.37
CA PRO A 206 -3.30 -16.96 -8.98
C PRO A 206 -2.20 -16.09 -8.36
N ASP A 207 -2.59 -15.28 -7.36
CA ASP A 207 -1.67 -14.47 -6.57
C ASP A 207 -0.80 -13.50 -7.41
N ALA A 208 -1.26 -13.08 -8.59
CA ALA A 208 -0.58 -12.08 -9.40
C ALA A 208 -0.87 -10.66 -8.86
N HIS A 209 -0.34 -10.42 -7.66
CA HIS A 209 -0.29 -9.16 -6.93
C HIS A 209 1.16 -8.85 -6.54
N SER A 210 1.43 -7.65 -6.03
CA SER A 210 2.74 -7.21 -5.59
C SER A 210 2.63 -6.16 -4.51
N SER A 211 3.51 -6.26 -3.52
CA SER A 211 3.79 -5.19 -2.57
C SER A 211 4.79 -4.23 -3.19
N LEU A 212 4.49 -2.93 -3.11
CA LEU A 212 5.29 -1.84 -3.66
C LEU A 212 5.73 -0.91 -2.53
N HIS A 213 7.04 -0.74 -2.37
CA HIS A 213 7.63 0.28 -1.50
C HIS A 213 8.09 1.45 -2.36
N TYR A 214 7.31 2.53 -2.39
CA TYR A 214 7.59 3.73 -3.17
C TYR A 214 8.41 4.74 -2.34
N LYS A 215 9.59 5.14 -2.81
CA LYS A 215 10.58 5.91 -2.04
C LYS A 215 10.42 7.43 -2.18
N ALA A 216 9.19 7.92 -2.14
CA ALA A 216 8.87 9.34 -2.21
C ALA A 216 7.48 9.62 -1.66
N ASN A 217 7.20 10.90 -1.39
CA ASN A 217 5.83 11.36 -1.20
C ASN A 217 5.06 11.21 -2.52
N ILE A 218 3.76 10.96 -2.43
CA ILE A 218 2.84 10.98 -3.56
C ILE A 218 2.04 12.28 -3.45
N PRO A 219 2.11 13.18 -4.43
CA PRO A 219 1.49 14.50 -4.31
C PRO A 219 -0.05 14.42 -4.42
N ALA A 220 -0.74 15.46 -3.98
CA ALA A 220 -2.21 15.49 -3.89
C ALA A 220 -2.89 15.23 -5.25
N GLU A 221 -2.34 15.78 -6.33
CA GLU A 221 -2.83 15.59 -7.70
C GLU A 221 -2.74 14.14 -8.20
N HIS A 222 -1.97 13.29 -7.51
CA HIS A 222 -1.85 11.87 -7.80
C HIS A 222 -2.75 11.01 -6.90
N ILE A 223 -3.44 11.60 -5.92
CA ILE A 223 -4.47 10.92 -5.15
C ILE A 223 -5.75 10.93 -5.98
N GLU A 224 -6.15 9.76 -6.43
CA GLU A 224 -7.32 9.58 -7.27
C GLU A 224 -8.59 9.57 -6.42
N GLN A 225 -8.62 8.73 -5.38
CA GLN A 225 -9.79 8.51 -4.52
C GLN A 225 -9.37 8.09 -3.11
N LEU A 226 -10.24 8.33 -2.14
CA LEU A 226 -10.17 7.71 -0.81
C LEU A 226 -11.44 6.91 -0.59
N LEU A 227 -11.34 5.59 -0.69
CA LEU A 227 -12.46 4.66 -0.59
C LEU A 227 -12.64 4.22 0.87
N GLN A 228 -13.85 4.32 1.39
CA GLN A 228 -14.20 3.96 2.76
C GLN A 228 -15.50 3.14 2.75
N PRO A 229 -15.82 2.38 3.82
CA PRO A 229 -17.09 1.65 3.91
C PRO A 229 -18.30 2.54 3.60
N GLY A 230 -19.19 2.04 2.74
CA GLY A 230 -20.31 2.78 2.14
C GLY A 230 -20.05 3.29 0.72
N ASP A 231 -18.79 3.28 0.26
CA ASP A 231 -18.44 3.52 -1.14
C ASP A 231 -18.60 2.21 -1.95
N PRO A 232 -19.32 2.19 -3.08
CA PRO A 232 -19.49 0.98 -3.89
C PRO A 232 -18.17 0.32 -4.33
N ASP A 233 -17.11 1.11 -4.54
CA ASP A 233 -15.79 0.61 -4.93
C ASP A 233 -15.00 0.01 -3.75
N TYR A 234 -15.36 0.36 -2.51
CA TYR A 234 -14.89 -0.32 -1.31
C TYR A 234 -15.72 -1.58 -1.03
N ASP A 235 -17.04 -1.43 -1.00
CA ASP A 235 -18.00 -2.43 -0.52
C ASP A 235 -18.10 -3.66 -1.44
N ARG A 236 -17.63 -3.55 -2.70
CA ARG A 236 -17.47 -4.70 -3.59
C ARG A 236 -16.49 -5.76 -3.05
N HIS A 237 -15.57 -5.39 -2.17
CA HIS A 237 -14.58 -6.27 -1.56
C HIS A 237 -15.10 -6.79 -0.21
N VAL A 238 -15.98 -7.80 -0.27
CA VAL A 238 -16.83 -8.25 0.85
C VAL A 238 -16.06 -8.72 2.10
N ASP A 239 -14.81 -9.14 1.93
CA ASP A 239 -13.98 -9.66 3.03
C ASP A 239 -13.17 -8.57 3.76
N LEU A 240 -13.22 -7.32 3.28
CA LEU A 240 -12.55 -6.18 3.92
C LEU A 240 -13.32 -5.66 5.15
N PRO A 241 -12.64 -5.14 6.17
CA PRO A 241 -13.29 -4.59 7.37
C PRO A 241 -14.22 -3.41 7.04
N THR A 242 -15.39 -3.34 7.68
CA THR A 242 -16.36 -2.24 7.51
C THR A 242 -16.44 -1.30 8.73
N SER A 243 -15.81 -1.66 9.84
CA SER A 243 -15.85 -0.95 11.13
C SER A 243 -14.50 -0.88 11.81
#